data_AF-A0A7J3MC62-F1
#
_entry.id   AF-A0A7J3MC62-F1
#
_cell.length_a   1.000
_cell.length_b   1.000
_cell.length_c   1.000
_cell.angle_alpha   90.00
_cell.angle_beta   90.00
_cell.angle_gamma   90.00
#
_symmetry.space_group_name_H-M   'P 1'
#
loop_
_entity.id
_entity.type
_entity.pdbx_description
1 polymer ?
#
loop_
_entity_poly.entity_id
_entity_poly.type
_entity_poly.pdbx_seq_one_letter_code
_entity_poly.pdbx_strand_id
1 'polypeptide(L)'
;MKKYIVEIVNKIRSMKEIRIGPGPRASIWLYKGSRALAFIEGRGYVIPDDVKKIALLAIPHRFKLKPEVDIEPIEIVRKALEEVEVPKL
;
A
#
# COMPACT_ATOMS: atom_id res chain seq x y z
N MET A 1 0.33 3.30 12.80
CA MET A 1 0.40 2.32 11.68
C MET A 1 -0.93 2.09 10.94
N LYS A 2 -2.05 1.78 11.62
CA LYS A 2 -3.34 1.55 10.93
C LYS A 2 -3.76 2.74 10.03
N LYS A 3 -3.60 3.97 10.53
CA LYS A 3 -3.87 5.21 9.79
C LYS A 3 -3.03 5.32 8.51
N TYR A 4 -1.71 5.12 8.63
CA TYR A 4 -0.78 5.09 7.50
C TYR A 4 -1.19 4.10 6.39
N ILE A 5 -1.58 2.89 6.77
CA ILE A 5 -2.07 1.88 5.82
C ILE A 5 -3.33 2.36 5.08
N VAL A 6 -4.27 2.95 5.82
CA VAL A 6 -5.50 3.50 5.24
C VAL A 6 -5.20 4.69 4.32
N GLU A 7 -4.26 5.55 4.70
CA GLU A 7 -3.81 6.69 3.90
C GLU A 7 -3.18 6.23 2.58
N ILE A 8 -2.31 5.20 2.59
CA ILE A 8 -1.76 4.61 1.36
C ILE A 8 -2.88 4.10 0.44
N VAL A 9 -3.81 3.30 0.99
CA VAL A 9 -4.91 2.72 0.19
C VAL A 9 -5.83 3.80 -0.37
N ASN A 10 -6.12 4.84 0.41
CA ASN A 10 -6.93 5.98 -0.03
C ASN A 10 -6.19 6.83 -1.06
N LYS A 11 -4.87 7.02 -0.90
CA LYS A 11 -4.04 7.73 -1.86
C LYS A 11 -4.05 7.05 -3.22
N ILE A 12 -3.88 5.74 -3.25
CA ILE A 12 -4.00 4.97 -4.50
C ILE A 12 -5.41 5.14 -5.07
N ARG A 13 -6.46 5.03 -4.26
CA ARG A 13 -7.85 5.18 -4.74
C ARG A 13 -8.14 6.54 -5.38
N SER A 14 -7.48 7.62 -4.94
CA SER A 14 -7.70 8.98 -5.45
C SER A 14 -6.81 9.38 -6.63
N MET A 15 -5.86 8.53 -7.02
CA MET A 15 -4.97 8.80 -8.15
C MET A 15 -5.72 8.85 -9.48
N LYS A 16 -5.34 9.80 -10.34
CA LYS A 16 -6.00 10.07 -11.63
C LYS A 16 -5.92 8.90 -12.61
N GLU A 17 -4.93 8.04 -12.44
CA GLU A 17 -4.62 6.86 -13.24
C GLU A 17 -5.58 5.69 -12.94
N ILE A 18 -6.27 5.73 -11.79
CA ILE A 18 -7.13 4.64 -11.34
C ILE A 18 -8.53 4.71 -11.98
N ARG A 19 -8.98 3.57 -12.50
CA ARG A 19 -10.37 3.33 -12.92
C ARG A 19 -11.19 2.68 -11.81
N ILE A 20 -10.62 1.68 -11.14
CA ILE A 20 -11.23 0.99 -9.99
C ILE A 20 -10.17 0.86 -8.91
N GLY A 21 -10.36 1.54 -7.78
CA GLY A 21 -9.38 1.53 -6.70
C GLY A 21 -9.41 0.28 -5.81
N PRO A 22 -8.40 0.13 -4.94
CA PRO A 22 -8.35 -0.98 -4.00
C PRO A 22 -9.52 -0.94 -3.01
N GLY A 23 -10.17 -2.10 -2.82
CA GLY A 23 -11.25 -2.27 -1.85
C GLY A 23 -10.77 -2.35 -0.40
N PRO A 24 -11.69 -2.44 0.58
CA PRO A 24 -11.36 -2.49 2.02
C PRO A 24 -10.48 -3.68 2.41
N ARG A 25 -10.48 -4.77 1.63
CA ARG A 25 -9.59 -5.93 1.87
C ARG A 25 -8.11 -5.58 1.70
N ALA A 26 -7.77 -4.56 0.91
CA ALA A 26 -6.38 -4.16 0.70
C ALA A 26 -5.71 -3.73 2.01
N SER A 27 -6.36 -2.89 2.81
CA SER A 27 -5.81 -2.42 4.10
C SER A 27 -5.71 -3.56 5.13
N ILE A 28 -6.67 -4.48 5.14
CA ILE A 28 -6.65 -5.66 6.02
C ILE A 28 -5.44 -6.55 5.71
N TRP A 29 -5.20 -6.86 4.43
CA TRP A 29 -4.09 -7.72 4.02
C TRP A 29 -2.73 -7.03 4.17
N LEU A 30 -2.66 -5.72 3.92
CA LEU A 30 -1.50 -4.89 4.24
C LEU A 30 -1.13 -5.02 5.72
N TYR A 31 -2.09 -4.82 6.62
CA TYR A 31 -1.85 -4.90 8.05
C TYR A 31 -1.41 -6.30 8.50
N LYS A 32 -2.10 -7.35 8.04
CA LYS A 32 -1.75 -8.73 8.36
C LYS A 32 -0.36 -9.11 7.85
N GLY A 33 -0.04 -8.79 6.59
CA GLY A 33 1.26 -9.06 5.99
C GLY A 33 2.38 -8.31 6.71
N SER A 34 2.16 -7.05 7.07
CA SER A 34 3.17 -6.25 7.78
C SER A 34 3.46 -6.79 9.18
N ARG A 35 2.43 -7.29 9.89
CA ARG A 35 2.62 -7.99 11.17
C ARG A 35 3.38 -9.30 11.03
N ALA A 36 3.07 -10.08 10.00
CA ALA A 36 3.77 -11.33 9.73
C ALA A 36 5.25 -11.06 9.41
N LEU A 37 5.53 -10.06 8.58
CA LEU A 37 6.90 -9.65 8.24
C LEU A 37 7.68 -9.18 9.48
N ALA A 38 7.10 -8.30 10.29
CA ALA A 38 7.72 -7.85 11.53
C ALA A 38 8.07 -9.03 12.46
N PHE A 39 7.16 -10.01 12.59
CA PHE A 39 7.38 -11.19 13.41
C PHE A 39 8.50 -12.08 12.85
N ILE A 40 8.54 -12.32 11.54
CA ILE A 40 9.61 -13.06 10.88
C ILE A 40 10.97 -12.36 11.06
N GLU A 41 10.99 -11.03 11.04
CA GLU A 41 12.18 -10.21 11.31
C GLU A 41 12.49 -10.04 12.82
N GLY A 42 11.83 -10.81 13.71
CA GLY A 42 12.13 -10.83 15.15
C GLY A 42 11.61 -9.61 15.93
N ARG A 43 10.74 -8.79 15.35
CA ARG A 43 10.17 -7.60 15.98
C ARG A 43 8.74 -7.84 16.47
N GLY A 44 8.44 -7.33 17.67
CA GLY A 44 7.09 -7.37 18.25
C GLY A 44 6.11 -6.32 17.71
N TYR A 45 6.57 -5.41 16.85
CA TYR A 45 5.80 -4.30 16.32
C TYR A 45 6.14 -4.00 14.86
N VAL A 46 5.16 -3.44 14.16
CA VAL A 46 5.25 -3.08 12.74
C VAL A 46 5.91 -1.71 12.59
N ILE A 47 6.89 -1.61 11.69
CA ILE A 47 7.51 -0.33 11.27
C ILE A 47 6.99 0.09 9.89
N PRO A 48 7.13 1.36 9.48
CA PRO A 48 6.67 1.81 8.16
C PRO A 48 7.25 1.01 6.99
N ASP A 49 8.50 0.56 7.10
CA ASP A 49 9.16 -0.21 6.04
C ASP A 49 8.52 -1.58 5.80
N ASP A 50 7.95 -2.20 6.84
CA ASP A 50 7.16 -3.44 6.66
C ASP A 50 5.96 -3.19 5.77
N VAL A 51 5.26 -2.08 6.01
CA VAL A 51 4.09 -1.68 5.24
C VAL A 51 4.48 -1.39 3.81
N LYS A 52 5.58 -0.67 3.58
CA LYS A 52 6.09 -0.37 2.24
C LYS A 52 6.44 -1.65 1.47
N LYS A 53 7.21 -2.56 2.07
CA LYS A 53 7.55 -3.86 1.48
C LYS A 53 6.30 -4.65 1.09
N ILE A 54 5.34 -4.77 2.00
CA ILE A 54 4.10 -5.52 1.76
C ILE A 54 3.19 -4.81 0.75
N ALA A 55 3.16 -3.47 0.70
CA ALA A 55 2.37 -2.72 -0.27
C ALA A 55 2.78 -3.05 -1.70
N LEU A 56 4.09 -3.07 -1.97
CA LEU A 56 4.64 -3.38 -3.30
C LEU A 56 4.29 -4.79 -3.79
N LEU A 57 4.08 -5.74 -2.87
CA LEU A 57 3.72 -7.12 -3.20
C LEU A 57 2.20 -7.32 -3.28
N ALA A 58 1.45 -6.73 -2.36
CA ALA A 58 0.05 -7.06 -2.13
C ALA A 58 -0.95 -6.17 -2.90
N ILE A 59 -0.54 -4.98 -3.35
CA ILE A 59 -1.46 -3.96 -3.89
C ILE A 59 -1.53 -3.88 -5.42
N PRO A 60 -0.46 -4.13 -6.20
CA PRO A 60 -0.49 -3.94 -7.66
C PRO A 60 -1.64 -4.68 -8.37
N HIS A 61 -2.04 -5.85 -7.87
CA HIS A 61 -3.12 -6.68 -8.43
C HIS A 61 -4.51 -6.38 -7.83
N ARG A 62 -4.67 -5.31 -7.05
CA ARG A 62 -5.91 -5.00 -6.31
C ARG A 62 -6.67 -3.77 -6.81
N PHE A 63 -6.24 -3.19 -7.93
CA PHE A 63 -6.92 -2.08 -8.58
C PHE A 63 -6.86 -2.25 -10.10
N LYS A 64 -7.62 -1.43 -10.83
CA LYS A 64 -7.55 -1.36 -12.30
C LYS A 64 -7.20 0.05 -12.72
N LEU A 65 -6.26 0.16 -13.66
CA LEU A 65 -5.91 1.39 -14.34
C LEU A 65 -6.95 1.76 -15.39
N LYS A 66 -6.96 3.03 -15.77
CA LYS A 66 -7.67 3.47 -16.98
C LYS A 66 -7.00 2.89 -18.23
N PRO A 67 -7.75 2.54 -19.28
CA PRO A 67 -7.19 1.93 -20.50
C PRO A 67 -6.07 2.74 -21.16
N GLU A 68 -6.11 4.07 -21.03
CA GLU A 68 -5.13 5.00 -21.60
C GLU A 68 -3.84 5.18 -20.77
N VAL A 69 -3.74 4.53 -19.61
CA VAL A 69 -2.56 4.63 -18.73
C VAL A 69 -1.56 3.53 -19.11
N ASP A 70 -0.42 3.94 -19.64
CA ASP A 70 0.72 3.06 -19.97
C ASP A 70 1.78 3.11 -18.86
N ILE A 71 1.38 2.63 -17.66
CA ILE A 71 2.23 2.58 -16.47
C ILE A 71 1.96 1.26 -15.76
N GLU A 72 2.99 0.58 -15.31
CA GLU A 72 2.83 -0.66 -14.54
C GLU A 72 2.15 -0.39 -13.18
N PRO A 73 1.21 -1.25 -12.72
CA PRO A 73 0.54 -1.07 -11.44
C PRO A 73 1.49 -0.90 -10.24
N ILE A 74 2.66 -1.52 -10.28
CA ILE A 74 3.66 -1.37 -9.20
C ILE A 74 4.20 0.07 -9.09
N GLU A 75 4.29 0.81 -10.19
CA GLU A 75 4.74 2.21 -10.18
C GLU A 75 3.72 3.14 -9.53
N ILE A 76 2.43 2.87 -9.69
CA ILE A 76 1.37 3.59 -8.96
C ILE A 76 1.49 3.38 -7.46
N VAL A 77 1.82 2.16 -7.03
CA VAL A 77 2.07 1.89 -5.62
C VAL A 77 3.30 2.63 -5.12
N ARG A 78 4.42 2.61 -5.86
CA ARG A 78 5.65 3.36 -5.51
C ARG A 78 5.37 4.84 -5.33
N LYS A 79 4.72 5.46 -6.31
CA LYS A 79 4.30 6.86 -6.28
C LYS A 79 3.44 7.16 -5.04
N ALA A 80 2.50 6.29 -4.69
CA ALA A 80 1.68 6.49 -3.49
C ALA A 80 2.50 6.40 -2.19
N LEU A 81 3.50 5.52 -2.13
CA LEU A 81 4.37 5.39 -0.96
C LEU A 81 5.32 6.58 -0.78
N GLU A 82 5.69 7.25 -1.89
CA GLU A 82 6.47 8.49 -1.86
C GLU A 82 5.64 9.70 -1.40
N GLU A 83 4.37 9.78 -1.82
CA GLU A 83 3.51 10.92 -1.51
C GLU A 83 2.83 10.85 -0.12
N VAL A 84 2.72 9.67 0.49
CA VAL A 84 2.12 9.53 1.82
C VAL A 84 3.17 9.70 2.92
N GLU A 85 2.95 10.69 3.80
CA GLU A 85 3.85 10.99 4.91
C GLU A 85 4.04 9.77 5.82
N VAL A 86 5.30 9.43 6.05
CA VAL A 86 5.67 8.37 6.99
C VAL A 86 5.36 8.85 8.42
N PRO A 87 4.65 8.06 9.24
CA PRO A 87 4.35 8.45 10.61
C PRO A 87 5.63 8.73 11.39
N LYS A 88 5.73 9.93 11.96
CA LYS A 88 6.76 10.28 12.93
C LYS A 88 6.40 9.59 14.27
N LEU A 89 7.43 9.03 14.92
CA LEU A 89 7.32 8.41 16.24
C LEU A 89 6.90 9.43 17.30
#